data_AF-A0AB73TH21-F1
#
_entry.id   AF-A0AB73TH21-F1
#
_cell.length_a   1.000
_cell.length_b   1.000
_cell.length_c   1.000
_cell.angle_alpha   90.00
_cell.angle_beta   90.00
_cell.angle_gamma   90.00
#
_symmetry.space_group_name_H-M   'P 1'
#
loop_
_entity.id
_entity.type
_entity.pdbx_description
1 polymer ?
#
loop_
_entity_poly.entity_id
_entity_poly.type
_entity_poly.pdbx_seq_one_letter_code
_entity_poly.pdbx_strand_id
1 'polypeptide(L)'
;MNTEPPTGDDLQRMLVSMKQTVLDRAEDRRPAPRRRGRRAGIAIGVIALLGLGATSGGVALGMIPQPFTASAPAPAPSPSEPAMPSTPASAPVQETPDPVPTPTPTPTKGPFALDDPSTWTISGSEVGPVALGGDTEAESDDLERAYGLVPATPSTCTAPGTWARDGSPTLRITDEADGVSGVLIGAEGDPARTETSGPTTAAGVGVGSSVDALRTAYPSLQEHVSTPTGAWSRWDVQLPDGLVSFQLGNDGIHVDSVWVSADRNPPTSVCDL
;
A
#
# COMPACT_ATOMS: atom_id res chain seq x y z
N MET A 1 17.73 29.81 48.60
CA MET A 1 18.00 29.62 47.16
C MET A 1 16.87 30.30 46.42
N ASN A 2 17.15 31.44 45.79
CA ASN A 2 16.14 32.22 45.07
C ASN A 2 15.86 31.54 43.73
N THR A 3 14.63 31.09 43.53
CA THR A 3 14.11 30.61 42.24
C THR A 3 13.23 31.69 41.64
N GLU A 4 13.86 32.74 41.12
CA GLU A 4 13.20 33.74 40.28
C GLU A 4 12.99 33.10 38.89
N PRO A 5 11.77 33.07 38.34
CA PRO A 5 11.54 32.57 36.98
C PRO A 5 12.20 33.52 35.95
N PRO A 6 12.88 32.99 34.91
CA PRO A 6 13.55 33.82 33.91
C PRO A 6 12.53 34.71 33.19
N THR A 7 12.76 36.03 33.22
CA THR A 7 11.94 37.01 32.50
C THR A 7 12.29 37.03 31.01
N GLY A 8 11.44 37.68 30.20
CA GLY A 8 11.37 37.52 28.74
C GLY A 8 12.68 37.62 27.95
N ASP A 9 13.67 38.36 28.43
CA ASP A 9 14.98 38.48 27.78
C ASP A 9 15.81 37.19 27.89
N ASP A 10 15.68 36.46 29.00
CA ASP A 10 16.37 35.18 29.22
C ASP A 10 15.73 34.06 28.40
N LEU A 11 14.41 34.12 28.19
CA LEU A 11 13.70 33.22 27.27
C LEU A 11 14.12 33.45 25.81
N GLN A 12 14.27 34.72 25.40
CA GLN A 12 14.77 35.05 24.07
C GLN A 12 16.21 34.58 23.87
N ARG A 13 17.09 34.77 24.86
CA ARG A 13 18.47 34.24 24.82
C ARG A 13 18.52 32.72 24.75
N MET A 14 17.63 32.03 25.47
CA MET A 14 17.54 30.58 25.45
C MET A 14 17.01 30.04 24.11
N LEU A 15 16.04 30.73 23.50
CA LEU A 15 15.54 30.39 22.17
C LEU A 15 16.59 30.61 21.07
N VAL A 16 17.37 31.68 21.17
CA VAL A 16 18.46 31.96 20.21
C VAL A 16 19.58 30.94 20.35
N SER A 17 19.99 30.60 21.57
CA SER A 17 21.05 29.58 21.79
C SER A 17 20.59 28.19 21.34
N MET A 18 19.32 27.85 21.55
CA MET A 18 18.75 26.58 21.09
C MET A 18 18.66 26.51 19.56
N LYS A 19 18.29 27.61 18.87
CA LYS A 19 18.31 27.67 17.40
C LYS A 19 19.73 27.55 16.83
N GLN A 20 20.71 28.22 17.45
CA GLN A 20 22.12 28.09 17.06
C GLN A 20 22.62 26.65 17.26
N THR A 21 22.27 26.02 18.38
CA THR A 21 22.64 24.62 18.67
C THR A 21 22.02 23.63 17.65
N VAL A 22 20.82 23.92 17.13
CA VAL A 22 20.17 23.09 16.10
C VAL A 22 20.79 23.30 14.72
N LEU A 23 21.17 24.54 14.38
CA LEU A 23 21.85 24.84 13.12
C LEU A 23 23.27 24.25 13.07
N ASP A 24 24.04 24.37 14.14
CA ASP A 24 25.38 23.76 14.23
C ASP A 24 25.29 22.23 14.07
N ARG A 25 24.27 21.60 14.68
CA ARG A 25 24.03 20.15 14.55
C ARG A 25 23.54 19.75 13.16
N ALA A 26 22.95 20.67 12.40
CA ALA A 26 22.54 20.43 11.01
C ALA A 26 23.70 20.58 10.02
N GLU A 27 24.67 21.45 10.32
CA GLU A 27 25.90 21.58 9.52
C GLU A 27 26.85 20.39 9.73
N ASP A 28 26.97 19.86 10.95
CA ASP A 28 27.73 18.64 11.26
C ASP A 28 27.16 17.37 10.60
N ARG A 29 25.90 17.39 10.17
CA ARG A 29 25.25 16.29 9.45
C ARG A 29 25.44 16.32 7.94
N ARG A 30 26.16 17.30 7.39
CA ARG A 30 26.54 17.24 5.96
C ARG A 30 27.59 16.14 5.77
N PRO A 31 27.30 15.05 5.04
CA PRO A 31 28.29 14.03 4.79
C PRO A 31 29.45 14.64 4.00
N ALA A 32 30.66 14.58 4.58
CA ALA A 32 31.89 14.96 3.91
C ALA A 32 31.98 14.27 2.54
N PRO A 33 32.40 14.95 1.46
CA PRO A 33 32.52 14.35 0.14
C PRO A 33 33.58 13.23 0.18
N ARG A 34 33.10 11.98 0.26
CA ARG A 34 33.97 10.80 0.26
C ARG A 34 34.73 10.73 -1.06
N ARG A 35 36.06 10.75 -0.94
CA ARG A 35 37.03 10.60 -2.02
C ARG A 35 36.64 9.43 -2.93
N ARG A 36 36.27 9.77 -4.17
CA ARG A 36 36.03 8.86 -5.29
C ARG A 36 37.34 8.18 -5.68
N GLY A 37 37.65 7.05 -5.05
CA GLY A 37 38.86 6.27 -5.26
C GLY A 37 38.56 4.84 -5.68
N ARG A 38 38.89 4.51 -6.93
CA ARG A 38 39.22 3.16 -7.43
C ARG A 38 38.10 2.10 -7.50
N ARG A 39 36.95 2.37 -8.13
CA ARG A 39 36.15 1.36 -8.86
C ARG A 39 35.40 2.01 -10.04
N ALA A 40 36.17 2.57 -10.97
CA ALA A 40 35.67 3.17 -12.21
C ALA A 40 36.15 2.38 -13.44
N GLY A 41 36.06 1.05 -13.37
CA GLY A 41 36.34 0.15 -14.48
C GLY A 41 35.50 -1.09 -14.27
N ILE A 42 34.85 -1.57 -15.34
CA ILE A 42 33.84 -2.64 -15.41
C ILE A 42 32.38 -2.09 -15.40
N ALA A 43 32.11 -1.10 -16.26
CA ALA A 43 30.77 -0.85 -16.80
C ALA A 43 30.83 -0.20 -18.20
N ILE A 44 31.92 -0.46 -18.94
CA ILE A 44 32.05 -0.17 -20.37
C ILE A 44 32.53 -1.48 -20.99
N GLY A 45 31.60 -2.40 -21.23
CA GLY A 45 31.93 -3.74 -21.71
C GLY A 45 30.75 -4.63 -22.10
N VAL A 46 29.53 -4.09 -22.25
CA VAL A 46 28.36 -4.88 -22.69
C VAL A 46 27.62 -4.24 -23.88
N ILE A 47 27.96 -3.00 -24.29
CA ILE A 47 27.37 -2.36 -25.48
C ILE A 47 28.11 -2.74 -26.79
N ALA A 48 29.11 -3.65 -26.73
CA ALA A 48 29.88 -4.09 -27.90
C ALA A 48 29.51 -5.49 -28.44
N LEU A 49 28.47 -6.16 -27.90
CA LEU A 49 28.05 -7.50 -28.34
C LEU A 49 26.61 -7.57 -28.89
N LEU A 50 26.04 -6.42 -29.27
CA LEU A 50 24.77 -6.30 -29.99
C LEU A 50 24.97 -5.99 -31.48
N GLY A 51 26.08 -6.48 -32.05
CA GLY A 51 26.41 -6.30 -33.45
C GLY A 51 26.95 -7.59 -34.02
N LEU A 52 26.08 -8.56 -34.32
CA LEU A 52 26.24 -9.64 -35.30
C LEU A 52 25.04 -10.59 -35.19
N GLY A 53 24.10 -10.51 -36.14
CA GLY A 53 22.95 -11.40 -36.17
C GLY A 53 21.95 -11.07 -37.28
N ALA A 54 22.44 -10.75 -38.47
CA ALA A 54 21.62 -10.66 -39.67
C ALA A 54 21.62 -12.02 -40.37
N THR A 55 20.50 -12.74 -40.38
CA THR A 55 20.16 -13.72 -41.43
C THR A 55 18.65 -13.96 -41.50
N SER A 56 18.05 -13.44 -42.57
CA SER A 56 17.04 -14.07 -43.43
C SER A 56 15.75 -14.65 -42.83
N GLY A 57 14.62 -14.06 -43.21
CA GLY A 57 13.30 -14.69 -43.18
C GLY A 57 12.27 -13.82 -43.89
N GLY A 58 12.23 -13.89 -45.23
CA GLY A 58 11.27 -13.17 -46.05
C GLY A 58 9.86 -13.77 -45.95
N VAL A 59 8.85 -12.90 -45.95
CA VAL A 59 7.51 -13.24 -46.40
C VAL A 59 6.96 -12.10 -47.24
N ALA A 60 6.37 -12.48 -48.35
CA ALA A 60 6.09 -11.67 -49.51
C ALA A 60 4.74 -10.94 -49.45
N LEU A 61 4.72 -9.77 -50.09
CA LEU A 61 3.68 -9.21 -50.96
C LEU A 61 2.19 -9.42 -50.59
N GLY A 62 1.55 -8.32 -50.24
CA GLY A 62 0.09 -8.17 -50.25
C GLY A 62 -0.31 -6.71 -50.48
N MET A 63 0.06 -6.18 -51.64
CA MET A 63 -0.36 -4.85 -52.11
C MET A 63 -1.84 -4.95 -52.56
N ILE A 64 -2.75 -4.26 -51.87
CA ILE A 64 -4.09 -3.98 -52.40
C ILE A 64 -4.29 -2.46 -52.34
N PRO A 65 -4.19 -1.75 -53.47
CA PRO A 65 -4.59 -0.35 -53.54
C PRO A 65 -6.13 -0.30 -53.64
N GLN A 66 -6.80 0.20 -52.61
CA GLN A 66 -8.19 0.65 -52.74
C GLN A 66 -8.21 2.13 -53.10
N PRO A 67 -8.73 2.52 -54.28
CA PRO A 67 -8.97 3.90 -54.61
C PRO A 67 -10.26 4.35 -53.91
N PHE A 68 -10.14 4.97 -52.73
CA PHE A 68 -11.24 5.77 -52.22
C PHE A 68 -11.23 7.10 -52.97
N THR A 69 -12.05 7.14 -54.02
CA THR A 69 -12.48 8.33 -54.71
C THR A 69 -13.01 9.34 -53.69
N ALA A 70 -12.28 10.43 -53.49
CA ALA A 70 -12.74 11.58 -52.75
C ALA A 70 -13.90 12.22 -53.52
N SER A 71 -15.13 11.94 -53.10
CA SER A 71 -16.31 12.63 -53.61
C SER A 71 -16.36 14.02 -52.98
N ALA A 72 -16.29 15.04 -53.82
CA ALA A 72 -16.42 16.43 -53.43
C ALA A 72 -17.78 16.67 -52.74
N PRO A 73 -17.84 17.43 -51.64
CA PRO A 73 -19.11 17.82 -51.04
C PRO A 73 -19.94 18.65 -52.03
N ALA A 74 -21.22 18.30 -52.17
CA ALA A 74 -22.20 19.09 -52.92
C ALA A 74 -22.33 20.51 -52.33
N PRO A 75 -22.72 21.53 -53.12
CA PRO A 75 -22.94 22.89 -52.61
C PRO A 75 -24.01 22.89 -51.52
N ALA A 76 -23.66 23.43 -50.36
CA ALA A 76 -24.59 23.65 -49.26
C ALA A 76 -25.66 24.70 -49.66
N PRO A 77 -26.94 24.52 -49.30
CA PRO A 77 -27.92 25.59 -49.40
C PRO A 77 -27.56 26.74 -48.43
N SER A 78 -27.84 27.96 -48.89
CA SER A 78 -27.65 29.22 -48.16
C SER A 78 -28.19 29.15 -46.74
N PRO A 79 -27.48 29.65 -45.72
CA PRO A 79 -28.00 29.70 -44.36
C PRO A 79 -29.15 30.70 -44.32
N SER A 80 -30.35 30.20 -43.99
CA SER A 80 -31.43 31.05 -43.49
C SER A 80 -31.05 31.53 -42.09
N GLU A 81 -31.21 32.82 -41.86
CA GLU A 81 -30.95 33.51 -40.60
C GLU A 81 -31.61 32.76 -39.41
N PRO A 82 -30.86 32.33 -38.39
CA PRO A 82 -31.46 31.79 -37.18
C PRO A 82 -32.22 32.90 -36.45
N ALA A 83 -33.50 32.65 -36.18
CA ALA A 83 -34.28 33.46 -35.26
C ALA A 83 -33.52 33.59 -33.92
N MET A 84 -33.53 34.81 -33.36
CA MET A 84 -32.90 35.12 -32.08
C MET A 84 -33.31 34.12 -31.00
N PRO A 85 -32.36 33.49 -30.27
CA PRO A 85 -32.71 32.61 -29.17
C PRO A 85 -33.37 33.44 -28.06
N SER A 86 -34.61 33.12 -27.76
CA SER A 86 -35.28 33.54 -26.53
C SER A 86 -34.50 32.97 -25.34
N THR A 87 -34.08 33.86 -24.43
CA THR A 87 -33.45 33.50 -23.17
C THR A 87 -34.33 32.47 -22.43
N PRO A 88 -33.86 31.23 -22.20
CA PRO A 88 -34.61 30.32 -21.34
C PRO A 88 -34.65 30.91 -19.94
N ALA A 89 -35.85 30.89 -19.34
CA ALA A 89 -36.02 31.20 -17.93
C ALA A 89 -35.04 30.36 -17.11
N SER A 90 -34.37 31.00 -16.14
CA SER A 90 -33.42 30.35 -15.23
C SER A 90 -34.00 29.03 -14.71
N ALA A 91 -33.34 27.93 -15.03
CA ALA A 91 -33.62 26.65 -14.40
C ALA A 91 -33.38 26.79 -12.89
N PRO A 92 -34.23 26.18 -12.05
CA PRO A 92 -33.99 26.17 -10.60
C PRO A 92 -32.63 25.53 -10.34
N VAL A 93 -31.84 26.16 -9.47
CA VAL A 93 -30.58 25.59 -8.97
C VAL A 93 -30.95 24.28 -8.27
N GLN A 94 -30.59 23.16 -8.89
CA GLN A 94 -30.71 21.86 -8.27
C GLN A 94 -29.57 21.75 -7.28
N GLU A 95 -29.88 21.90 -5.99
CA GLU A 95 -28.92 21.62 -4.91
C GLU A 95 -28.39 20.20 -5.14
N THR A 96 -27.08 20.11 -5.39
CA THR A 96 -26.40 18.82 -5.37
C THR A 96 -26.47 18.36 -3.92
N PRO A 97 -27.10 17.22 -3.61
CA PRO A 97 -27.17 16.75 -2.24
C PRO A 97 -25.75 16.59 -1.71
N ASP A 98 -25.51 17.06 -0.48
CA ASP A 98 -24.27 16.81 0.24
C ASP A 98 -23.96 15.31 0.19
N PRO A 99 -22.69 14.92 0.03
CA PRO A 99 -22.32 13.50 0.04
C PRO A 99 -22.81 12.89 1.35
N VAL A 100 -23.75 11.96 1.22
CA VAL A 100 -24.21 11.14 2.35
C VAL A 100 -22.97 10.46 2.93
N PRO A 101 -22.71 10.53 4.25
CA PRO A 101 -21.61 9.80 4.85
C PRO A 101 -21.76 8.33 4.47
N THR A 102 -20.71 7.78 3.86
CA THR A 102 -20.67 6.35 3.56
C THR A 102 -20.79 5.63 4.90
N PRO A 103 -21.74 4.68 5.06
CA PRO A 103 -21.87 3.97 6.31
C PRO A 103 -20.54 3.29 6.64
N THR A 104 -20.02 3.54 7.85
CA THR A 104 -18.92 2.75 8.42
C THR A 104 -19.33 1.28 8.34
N PRO A 105 -18.50 0.39 7.76
CA PRO A 105 -18.82 -1.02 7.70
C PRO A 105 -19.18 -1.53 9.10
N THR A 106 -20.40 -2.04 9.24
CA THR A 106 -20.79 -2.74 10.47
C THR A 106 -20.06 -4.08 10.47
N PRO A 107 -19.29 -4.41 11.51
CA PRO A 107 -18.48 -5.62 11.52
C PRO A 107 -19.36 -6.84 11.29
N THR A 108 -18.97 -7.69 10.35
CA THR A 108 -19.67 -8.96 10.08
C THR A 108 -19.13 -9.99 11.06
N LYS A 109 -19.32 -9.71 12.37
CA LYS A 109 -18.74 -10.48 13.47
C LYS A 109 -19.35 -11.88 13.50
N GLY A 110 -18.71 -12.84 12.83
CA GLY A 110 -18.94 -14.26 13.08
C GLY A 110 -18.55 -14.61 14.51
N PRO A 111 -19.02 -15.73 15.08
CA PRO A 111 -18.54 -16.17 16.38
C PRO A 111 -17.07 -16.57 16.29
N PHE A 112 -16.19 -15.80 16.94
CA PHE A 112 -14.77 -16.12 17.15
C PHE A 112 -14.38 -15.94 18.62
N ALA A 113 -13.27 -16.55 19.03
CA ALA A 113 -12.72 -16.41 20.38
C ALA A 113 -11.66 -15.30 20.40
N LEU A 114 -11.87 -14.27 21.23
CA LEU A 114 -10.98 -13.10 21.33
C LEU A 114 -9.55 -13.46 21.78
N ASP A 115 -9.35 -14.58 22.45
CA ASP A 115 -8.06 -15.06 22.94
C ASP A 115 -7.40 -16.10 22.02
N ASP A 116 -8.07 -16.49 20.93
CA ASP A 116 -7.57 -17.45 19.95
C ASP A 116 -7.65 -16.91 18.51
N PRO A 117 -6.57 -16.26 18.02
CA PRO A 117 -6.47 -15.75 16.67
C PRO A 117 -6.62 -16.79 15.56
N SER A 118 -6.45 -18.08 15.85
CA SER A 118 -6.70 -19.13 14.85
C SER A 118 -8.18 -19.27 14.49
N THR A 119 -9.07 -18.72 15.32
CA THR A 119 -10.51 -18.65 15.07
C THR A 119 -10.94 -17.37 14.35
N TRP A 120 -10.03 -16.41 14.17
CA TRP A 120 -10.34 -15.12 13.57
C TRP A 120 -10.42 -15.22 12.06
N THR A 121 -11.32 -14.41 11.48
CA THR A 121 -11.50 -14.33 10.04
C THR A 121 -10.79 -13.10 9.47
N ILE A 122 -10.14 -13.27 8.33
CA ILE A 122 -9.64 -12.20 7.46
C ILE A 122 -10.70 -11.91 6.40
N SER A 123 -11.18 -10.69 6.36
CA SER A 123 -12.06 -10.18 5.31
C SER A 123 -11.44 -8.97 4.62
N GLY A 124 -12.12 -8.36 3.65
CA GLY A 124 -11.62 -7.17 2.97
C GLY A 124 -11.68 -5.90 3.84
N SER A 125 -12.42 -5.93 4.94
CA SER A 125 -12.61 -4.79 5.84
C SER A 125 -12.34 -5.08 7.32
N GLU A 126 -12.01 -6.32 7.69
CA GLU A 126 -11.89 -6.74 9.09
C GLU A 126 -10.86 -7.88 9.25
N VAL A 127 -10.13 -7.88 10.37
CA VAL A 127 -9.24 -8.97 10.79
C VAL A 127 -9.54 -9.30 12.25
N GLY A 128 -10.30 -10.37 12.48
CA GLY A 128 -10.72 -10.74 13.83
C GLY A 128 -11.49 -9.60 14.50
N PRO A 129 -11.03 -9.04 15.63
CA PRO A 129 -11.69 -7.90 16.26
C PRO A 129 -11.42 -6.55 15.62
N VAL A 130 -10.47 -6.43 14.68
CA VAL A 130 -10.02 -5.13 14.15
C VAL A 130 -10.75 -4.80 12.84
N ALA A 131 -11.61 -3.78 12.85
CA ALA A 131 -12.29 -3.26 11.67
C ALA A 131 -11.56 -2.06 11.04
N LEU A 132 -11.46 -2.04 9.70
CA LEU A 132 -10.96 -0.88 8.97
C LEU A 132 -11.93 0.31 9.10
N GLY A 133 -11.37 1.51 9.24
CA GLY A 133 -12.11 2.75 9.48
C GLY A 133 -12.71 2.88 10.89
N GLY A 134 -12.50 1.89 11.76
CA GLY A 134 -12.83 1.98 13.18
C GLY A 134 -11.85 2.89 13.93
N ASP A 135 -12.24 3.31 15.12
CA ASP A 135 -11.37 4.09 16.01
C ASP A 135 -10.19 3.22 16.47
N THR A 136 -8.96 3.68 16.24
CA THR A 136 -7.76 2.87 16.47
C THR A 136 -7.63 2.37 17.91
N GLU A 137 -8.00 3.18 18.91
CA GLU A 137 -7.93 2.75 20.32
C GLU A 137 -9.02 1.71 20.60
N ALA A 138 -10.24 1.93 20.14
CA ALA A 138 -11.37 1.01 20.33
C ALA A 138 -11.23 -0.32 19.57
N GLU A 139 -10.53 -0.35 18.43
CA GLU A 139 -10.30 -1.60 17.68
C GLU A 139 -9.08 -2.38 18.20
N SER A 140 -8.15 -1.70 18.88
CA SER A 140 -6.92 -2.33 19.40
C SER A 140 -7.01 -2.78 20.85
N ASP A 141 -7.97 -2.31 21.64
CA ASP A 141 -8.16 -2.73 23.04
C ASP A 141 -8.45 -4.25 23.15
N ASP A 142 -9.24 -4.79 22.22
CA ASP A 142 -9.60 -6.20 22.15
C ASP A 142 -8.39 -7.07 21.80
N LEU A 143 -7.36 -6.52 21.12
CA LEU A 143 -6.12 -7.24 20.83
C LEU A 143 -5.33 -7.56 22.11
N GLU A 144 -5.43 -6.76 23.17
CA GLU A 144 -4.70 -6.99 24.42
C GLU A 144 -5.05 -8.34 25.08
N ARG A 145 -6.18 -8.95 24.71
CA ARG A 145 -6.55 -10.30 25.17
C ARG A 145 -5.78 -11.42 24.47
N ALA A 146 -5.35 -11.23 23.23
CA ALA A 146 -4.66 -12.26 22.44
C ALA A 146 -3.19 -11.95 22.20
N TYR A 147 -2.83 -10.67 22.08
CA TYR A 147 -1.51 -10.19 21.70
C TYR A 147 -0.98 -9.17 22.70
N GLY A 148 0.36 -9.07 22.77
CA GLY A 148 1.04 -7.95 23.44
C GLY A 148 1.55 -6.95 22.42
N LEU A 149 1.33 -5.66 22.68
CA LEU A 149 1.93 -4.58 21.90
C LEU A 149 3.47 -4.60 22.08
N VAL A 150 4.20 -4.55 20.98
CA VAL A 150 5.67 -4.61 20.95
C VAL A 150 6.26 -3.23 20.70
N PRO A 151 7.31 -2.84 21.44
CA PRO A 151 8.02 -1.60 21.15
C PRO A 151 8.63 -1.58 19.74
N ALA A 152 8.39 -0.49 19.01
CA ALA A 152 9.02 -0.26 17.72
C ALA A 152 10.55 -0.24 17.87
N THR A 153 11.24 -1.09 17.11
CA THR A 153 12.68 -1.33 17.26
C THR A 153 13.31 -1.52 15.89
N PRO A 154 14.06 -0.53 15.37
CA PRO A 154 14.66 -0.61 14.03
C PRO A 154 15.62 -1.79 13.84
N SER A 155 16.38 -2.16 14.87
CA SER A 155 17.34 -3.27 14.79
C SER A 155 16.69 -4.64 14.66
N THR A 156 15.42 -4.77 15.04
CA THR A 156 14.62 -6.00 14.89
C THR A 156 13.51 -5.81 13.86
N CYS A 157 13.58 -4.78 13.01
CA CYS A 157 12.60 -4.54 11.97
C CYS A 157 11.14 -4.44 12.48
N THR A 158 10.92 -4.02 13.73
CA THR A 158 9.59 -3.93 14.34
C THR A 158 9.05 -2.51 14.21
N ALA A 159 7.90 -2.35 13.56
CA ALA A 159 7.27 -1.04 13.38
C ALA A 159 6.41 -0.63 14.58
N PRO A 160 6.04 0.67 14.70
CA PRO A 160 4.96 1.10 15.58
C PRO A 160 3.64 0.40 15.24
N GLY A 161 2.79 0.18 16.24
CA GLY A 161 1.50 -0.51 16.07
C GLY A 161 1.61 -2.03 15.87
N THR A 162 2.77 -2.63 16.16
CA THR A 162 3.00 -4.07 16.02
C THR A 162 2.63 -4.82 17.29
N TRP A 163 1.83 -5.86 17.12
CA TRP A 163 1.32 -6.77 18.14
C TRP A 163 1.88 -8.17 17.91
N ALA A 164 2.28 -8.82 18.99
CA ALA A 164 2.94 -10.12 18.97
C ALA A 164 2.35 -11.11 19.97
N ARG A 165 2.34 -12.38 19.57
CA ARG A 165 1.98 -13.52 20.39
C ARG A 165 2.84 -14.71 19.97
N ASP A 166 3.28 -15.50 20.93
CA ASP A 166 3.99 -16.74 20.62
C ASP A 166 3.06 -17.73 19.89
N GLY A 167 3.55 -18.32 18.81
CA GLY A 167 2.76 -19.28 18.03
C GLY A 167 1.66 -18.64 17.17
N SER A 168 1.76 -17.34 16.87
CA SER A 168 0.90 -16.65 15.89
C SER A 168 1.70 -15.63 15.07
N PRO A 169 1.26 -15.29 13.84
CA PRO A 169 1.83 -14.18 13.08
C PRO A 169 1.66 -12.85 13.83
N THR A 170 2.55 -11.89 13.62
CA THR A 170 2.37 -10.52 14.11
C THR A 170 1.20 -9.85 13.41
N LEU A 171 0.54 -8.94 14.13
CA LEU A 171 -0.41 -8.00 13.56
C LEU A 171 0.16 -6.60 13.66
N ARG A 172 0.24 -5.87 12.55
CA ARG A 172 0.54 -4.44 12.56
C ARG A 172 -0.68 -3.68 12.12
N ILE A 173 -1.21 -2.87 13.04
CA ILE A 173 -2.25 -1.90 12.74
C ILE A 173 -1.57 -0.65 12.18
N THR A 174 -2.05 -0.18 11.03
CA THR A 174 -1.76 1.17 10.55
C THR A 174 -2.99 2.03 10.72
N ASP A 175 -2.77 3.26 11.15
CA ASP A 175 -3.81 4.27 11.31
C ASP A 175 -3.52 5.48 10.42
N GLU A 176 -4.60 6.15 10.04
CA GLU A 176 -4.59 7.50 9.48
C GLU A 176 -5.50 8.39 10.33
N ALA A 177 -5.66 9.66 9.95
CA ALA A 177 -6.44 10.62 10.73
C ALA A 177 -7.89 10.17 11.02
N ASP A 178 -8.44 9.29 10.17
CA ASP A 178 -9.83 8.83 10.20
C ASP A 178 -9.99 7.42 10.79
N GLY A 179 -8.95 6.84 11.41
CA GLY A 179 -9.01 5.54 12.09
C GLY A 179 -8.07 4.49 11.50
N VAL A 180 -8.38 3.20 11.71
CA VAL A 180 -7.58 2.08 11.20
C VAL A 180 -7.59 2.09 9.66
N SER A 181 -6.43 2.32 9.04
CA SER A 181 -6.25 2.36 7.59
C SER A 181 -5.86 1.01 7.00
N GLY A 182 -5.31 0.11 7.81
CA GLY A 182 -4.94 -1.21 7.35
C GLY A 182 -4.41 -2.13 8.46
N VAL A 183 -4.39 -3.42 8.15
CA VAL A 183 -3.85 -4.48 9.03
C VAL A 183 -2.91 -5.36 8.22
N LEU A 184 -1.64 -5.42 8.66
CA LEU A 184 -0.64 -6.33 8.13
C LEU A 184 -0.50 -7.53 9.06
N ILE A 185 -0.70 -8.73 8.52
CA ILE A 185 -0.56 -10.02 9.19
C ILE A 185 0.69 -10.67 8.62
N GLY A 186 1.67 -11.03 9.45
CA GLY A 186 2.91 -11.60 8.92
C GLY A 186 3.97 -11.84 9.98
N ALA A 187 5.22 -11.67 9.60
CA ALA A 187 6.38 -11.99 10.42
C ALA A 187 7.26 -10.76 10.67
N GLU A 188 6.66 -9.59 10.99
CA GLU A 188 7.44 -8.40 11.31
C GLU A 188 8.34 -8.66 12.52
N GLY A 189 9.66 -8.56 12.28
CA GLY A 189 10.71 -8.75 13.27
C GLY A 189 11.04 -10.16 13.72
N ASP A 190 10.25 -11.17 13.34
CA ASP A 190 10.55 -12.58 13.61
C ASP A 190 10.05 -13.51 12.48
N PRO A 191 10.94 -13.95 11.57
CA PRO A 191 10.56 -14.76 10.41
C PRO A 191 10.01 -16.15 10.77
N ALA A 192 10.23 -16.66 12.00
CA ALA A 192 9.75 -17.97 12.42
C ALA A 192 8.22 -18.04 12.58
N ARG A 193 7.53 -16.89 12.55
CA ARG A 193 6.08 -16.81 12.78
C ARG A 193 5.24 -17.16 11.56
N THR A 194 5.84 -17.36 10.40
CA THR A 194 5.14 -17.76 9.17
C THR A 194 4.64 -19.21 9.19
N GLU A 195 5.15 -20.03 10.10
CA GLU A 195 4.74 -21.44 10.27
C GLU A 195 3.65 -21.64 11.34
N THR A 196 3.08 -20.55 11.86
CA THR A 196 2.22 -20.58 13.05
C THR A 196 0.75 -20.33 12.76
N SER A 197 -0.14 -20.84 13.62
CA SER A 197 -1.59 -20.68 13.47
C SER A 197 -2.01 -19.23 13.71
N GLY A 198 -2.81 -18.69 12.80
CA GLY A 198 -3.30 -17.32 12.86
C GLY A 198 -4.64 -17.14 12.15
N PRO A 199 -5.08 -15.88 11.99
CA PRO A 199 -6.33 -15.58 11.29
C PRO A 199 -6.25 -16.11 9.86
N THR A 200 -7.40 -16.57 9.35
CA THR A 200 -7.52 -17.04 7.96
C THR A 200 -8.73 -16.41 7.31
N THR A 201 -8.74 -16.31 6.00
CA THR A 201 -9.94 -15.91 5.26
C THR A 201 -11.03 -16.98 5.41
N ALA A 202 -12.26 -16.66 5.00
CA ALA A 202 -13.35 -17.64 4.97
C ALA A 202 -13.05 -18.87 4.09
N ALA A 203 -12.07 -18.78 3.17
CA ALA A 203 -11.60 -19.89 2.34
C ALA A 203 -10.47 -20.71 3.02
N GLY A 204 -10.07 -20.37 4.24
CA GLY A 204 -9.01 -21.03 5.00
C GLY A 204 -7.60 -20.63 4.58
N VAL A 205 -7.42 -19.50 3.89
CA VAL A 205 -6.10 -19.01 3.46
C VAL A 205 -5.59 -17.96 4.44
N GLY A 206 -4.34 -18.07 4.86
CA GLY A 206 -3.65 -17.10 5.72
C GLY A 206 -2.13 -17.21 5.57
N VAL A 207 -1.40 -16.61 6.50
CA VAL A 207 0.07 -16.78 6.59
C VAL A 207 0.41 -18.28 6.69
N GLY A 208 1.45 -18.70 5.96
CA GLY A 208 1.88 -20.10 5.86
C GLY A 208 1.11 -20.94 4.83
N SER A 209 0.02 -20.44 4.26
CA SER A 209 -0.70 -21.15 3.18
C SER A 209 0.14 -21.25 1.91
N SER A 210 0.00 -22.34 1.16
CA SER A 210 0.71 -22.48 -0.12
C SER A 210 0.10 -21.61 -1.22
N VAL A 211 0.92 -21.24 -2.21
CA VAL A 211 0.48 -20.51 -3.40
C VAL A 211 -0.58 -21.29 -4.21
N ASP A 212 -0.54 -22.61 -4.18
CA ASP A 212 -1.54 -23.46 -4.83
C ASP A 212 -2.88 -23.40 -4.09
N ALA A 213 -2.88 -23.41 -2.75
CA ALA A 213 -4.09 -23.20 -1.95
C ALA A 213 -4.67 -21.81 -2.21
N LEU A 214 -3.81 -20.78 -2.27
CA LEU A 214 -4.20 -19.40 -2.57
C LEU A 214 -4.89 -19.28 -3.95
N ARG A 215 -4.28 -19.83 -5.00
CA ARG A 215 -4.85 -19.82 -6.37
C ARG A 215 -6.13 -20.65 -6.50
N THR A 216 -6.23 -21.74 -5.73
CA THR A 216 -7.43 -22.58 -5.71
C THR A 216 -8.59 -21.87 -5.02
N ALA A 217 -8.33 -21.23 -3.88
CA ALA A 217 -9.32 -20.48 -3.12
C ALA A 217 -9.82 -19.23 -3.87
N TYR A 218 -8.94 -18.57 -4.62
CA TYR A 218 -9.24 -17.33 -5.32
C TYR A 218 -8.88 -17.39 -6.81
N PRO A 219 -9.76 -17.93 -7.66
CA PRO A 219 -9.53 -17.96 -9.10
C PRO A 219 -9.41 -16.56 -9.75
N SER A 220 -9.87 -15.51 -9.08
CA SER A 220 -9.79 -14.11 -9.52
C SER A 220 -8.50 -13.39 -9.12
N LEU A 221 -7.56 -14.08 -8.44
CA LEU A 221 -6.28 -13.51 -8.00
C LEU A 221 -5.56 -12.79 -9.15
N GLN A 222 -5.07 -11.58 -8.89
CA GLN A 222 -4.28 -10.82 -9.85
C GLN A 222 -2.86 -10.64 -9.32
N GLU A 223 -1.86 -10.93 -10.13
CA GLU A 223 -0.47 -10.62 -9.77
C GLU A 223 -0.29 -9.09 -9.79
N HIS A 224 0.32 -8.57 -8.74
CA HIS A 224 0.61 -7.16 -8.63
C HIS A 224 1.85 -6.83 -9.48
N VAL A 225 1.63 -6.18 -10.63
CA VAL A 225 2.58 -5.98 -11.74
C VAL A 225 3.90 -5.28 -11.36
N SER A 226 3.99 -4.65 -10.18
CA SER A 226 5.21 -4.00 -9.68
C SER A 226 6.09 -4.88 -8.77
N THR A 227 5.70 -6.14 -8.51
CA THR A 227 6.45 -7.06 -7.64
C THR A 227 7.22 -8.14 -8.42
N PRO A 228 8.34 -8.66 -7.89
CA PRO A 228 9.09 -9.73 -8.53
C PRO A 228 8.21 -10.98 -8.73
N THR A 229 8.35 -11.68 -9.85
CA THR A 229 7.67 -12.96 -10.09
C THR A 229 8.31 -14.07 -9.24
N GLY A 230 7.50 -14.88 -8.56
CA GLY A 230 7.98 -15.98 -7.70
C GLY A 230 8.19 -15.55 -6.26
N ALA A 231 9.43 -15.62 -5.77
CA ALA A 231 9.77 -15.16 -4.42
C ALA A 231 9.40 -13.69 -4.25
N TRP A 232 8.75 -13.34 -3.13
CA TRP A 232 8.26 -11.99 -2.85
C TRP A 232 7.21 -11.45 -3.83
N SER A 233 6.63 -12.30 -4.68
CA SER A 233 5.50 -11.89 -5.53
C SER A 233 4.30 -11.53 -4.67
N ARG A 234 3.58 -10.49 -5.10
CA ARG A 234 2.35 -10.04 -4.45
C ARG A 234 1.15 -10.30 -5.34
N TRP A 235 0.06 -10.68 -4.70
CA TRP A 235 -1.17 -11.06 -5.34
C TRP A 235 -2.35 -10.40 -4.66
N ASP A 236 -3.21 -9.78 -5.45
CA ASP A 236 -4.37 -9.03 -4.97
C ASP A 236 -5.65 -9.82 -5.26
N VAL A 237 -6.58 -9.82 -4.32
CA VAL A 237 -7.96 -10.29 -4.53
C VAL A 237 -8.96 -9.25 -4.03
N GLN A 238 -9.97 -8.99 -4.86
CA GLN A 238 -11.12 -8.20 -4.44
C GLN A 238 -12.15 -9.12 -3.79
N LEU A 239 -12.31 -9.01 -2.48
CA LEU A 239 -13.42 -9.62 -1.74
C LEU A 239 -14.65 -8.69 -1.79
N PRO A 240 -15.85 -9.18 -1.43
CA PRO A 240 -17.08 -8.38 -1.48
C PRO A 240 -17.02 -7.09 -0.64
N ASP A 241 -16.24 -7.11 0.44
CA ASP A 241 -16.15 -6.06 1.46
C ASP A 241 -14.84 -5.27 1.40
N GLY A 242 -13.88 -5.65 0.54
CA GLY A 242 -12.64 -4.90 0.40
C GLY A 242 -11.52 -5.68 -0.28
N LEU A 243 -10.35 -5.06 -0.33
CA LEU A 243 -9.16 -5.62 -0.96
C LEU A 243 -8.34 -6.41 0.06
N VAL A 244 -7.87 -7.58 -0.34
CA VAL A 244 -6.86 -8.35 0.40
C VAL A 244 -5.68 -8.62 -0.51
N SER A 245 -4.48 -8.36 -0.02
CA SER A 245 -3.23 -8.61 -0.75
C SER A 245 -2.41 -9.66 -0.01
N PHE A 246 -1.86 -10.62 -0.75
CA PHE A 246 -1.00 -11.68 -0.24
C PHE A 246 0.40 -11.51 -0.80
N GLN A 247 1.42 -11.65 0.04
CA GLN A 247 2.81 -11.64 -0.39
C GLN A 247 3.44 -13.00 -0.10
N LEU A 248 4.08 -13.58 -1.12
CA LEU A 248 4.83 -14.82 -0.94
C LEU A 248 6.17 -14.56 -0.26
N GLY A 249 6.66 -15.54 0.47
CA GLY A 249 7.98 -15.48 1.11
C GLY A 249 9.13 -15.60 0.11
N ASN A 250 10.33 -15.68 0.67
CA ASN A 250 11.55 -15.90 -0.10
C ASN A 250 11.58 -17.24 -0.85
N ASP A 251 10.80 -18.23 -0.40
CA ASP A 251 10.66 -19.51 -1.08
C ASP A 251 9.79 -19.42 -2.35
N GLY A 252 8.94 -18.39 -2.45
CA GLY A 252 7.95 -18.24 -3.53
C GLY A 252 6.85 -19.31 -3.51
N ILE A 253 6.70 -20.04 -2.40
CA ILE A 253 5.79 -21.18 -2.27
C ILE A 253 4.72 -20.90 -1.21
N HIS A 254 5.07 -20.22 -0.12
CA HIS A 254 4.13 -19.94 0.97
C HIS A 254 3.84 -18.44 1.10
N VAL A 255 2.63 -18.13 1.58
CA VAL A 255 2.23 -16.78 1.98
C VAL A 255 3.02 -16.38 3.23
N ASP A 256 3.82 -15.32 3.12
CA ASP A 256 4.60 -14.76 4.22
C ASP A 256 3.82 -13.67 4.96
N SER A 257 3.02 -12.89 4.22
CA SER A 257 2.16 -11.87 4.80
C SER A 257 0.85 -11.67 4.04
N VAL A 258 -0.14 -11.16 4.77
CA VAL A 258 -1.46 -10.75 4.29
C VAL A 258 -1.69 -9.31 4.68
N TRP A 259 -2.13 -8.49 3.73
CA TRP A 259 -2.42 -7.07 3.91
C TRP A 259 -3.88 -6.78 3.61
N VAL A 260 -4.58 -6.19 4.57
CA VAL A 260 -5.98 -5.79 4.45
C VAL A 260 -6.06 -4.27 4.56
N SER A 261 -6.42 -3.60 3.47
CA SER A 261 -6.54 -2.14 3.39
C SER A 261 -7.27 -1.74 2.10
N ALA A 262 -7.75 -0.50 2.04
CA ALA A 262 -8.18 0.11 0.79
C ALA A 262 -7.00 0.31 -0.18
N ASP A 263 -5.79 0.48 0.34
CA ASP A 263 -4.57 0.65 -0.45
C ASP A 263 -3.90 -0.70 -0.77
N ARG A 264 -3.49 -0.86 -2.03
CA ARG A 264 -2.76 -2.06 -2.49
C ARG A 264 -1.34 -2.18 -1.96
N ASN A 265 -0.77 -1.05 -1.53
CA ASN A 265 0.61 -1.01 -1.10
C ASN A 265 0.65 -1.15 0.43
N PRO A 266 1.22 -2.25 0.96
CA PRO A 266 1.45 -2.35 2.38
C PRO A 266 2.46 -1.28 2.81
N PRO A 267 2.49 -0.93 4.11
CA PRO A 267 3.49 -0.02 4.64
C PRO A 267 4.91 -0.55 4.35
N THR A 268 5.84 0.36 4.08
CA THR A 268 7.26 0.01 3.95
C THR A 268 7.76 -0.65 5.24
N SER A 269 8.55 -1.71 5.10
CA SER A 269 9.17 -2.35 6.27
C SER A 269 10.20 -1.39 6.88
N VAL A 270 10.39 -1.49 8.20
CA VAL A 270 11.34 -0.61 8.93
C VAL A 270 12.79 -0.83 8.46
N CYS A 271 13.10 -2.02 7.95
CA CYS A 271 14.44 -2.40 7.53
C CYS A 271 14.74 -2.14 6.05
N ASP A 272 13.75 -1.69 5.27
CA ASP A 272 13.95 -1.23 3.89
C ASP A 272 14.27 0.27 3.80
N LEU A 273 14.36 0.97 4.94
CA LEU A 273 14.61 2.41 5.07
C LEU A 273 16.08 2.80 5.32
#